data_AF-A0A9D6J8K9-F1
#
_entry.id   AF-A0A9D6J8K9-F1
#
_cell.length_a   1.000
_cell.length_b   1.000
_cell.length_c   1.000
_cell.angle_alpha   90.00
_cell.angle_beta   90.00
_cell.angle_gamma   90.00
#
_symmetry.space_group_name_H-M   'P 1'
#
loop_
_entity.id
_entity.type
_entity.pdbx_description
1 polymer ?
#
loop_
_entity_poly.entity_id
_entity_poly.type
_entity_poly.pdbx_seq_one_letter_code
_entity_poly.pdbx_strand_id
1 'polypeptide(L)'
;SKQYEVVLDPQRNIYLSNTDQGTGEVDLREFAGNIAKRSQFQTFLEGNFSHFFISSTPVVGTTWVLLSVVNTKGMLTPLDKAQEFSMFLIIFGLFVITGITMMVIRSVVISIQEVSRGLEEISRGRGDLTQRLLIFGRDEIAEVSEKFNKFISYIQKLLLQLLDVVNRLFLMSNQISAATTFENNSIQDILGNTQRITKSSKLSATTLEKTAAAIEEISATAQLIAKRSNHAFEESLQNRKKASQGMESVREASNTMKSIERAVGDSSRVLEELKSQSRRIGKIVLTITAISRQTNLLALNAAIEAARAGEQGRGFVVVAENVKKLAEQSAKAAEEIGALISEIQHKTNKAVDEMKQGKERVADGVSIVNQAGSLLDEIGLASESVNVKVQDISNSSAEQSKNIEEISSAIENLSLATKATTSEVDQVLNSLKTQKENALDLIKITKQLSMVSEDLRRTLSNFTLVSSSEVKPPSPQLSNEQGQALKAAGEASELALSGSKDSVDSPKIGQEKAEVSSLASPEISK
;
A
#
# COMPACT_ATOMS: atom_id res chain seq x y z
N SER A 1 -18.40 66.58 -117.66
CA SER A 1 -19.34 67.68 -117.97
C SER A 1 -19.80 67.51 -119.41
N LYS A 2 -21.11 67.42 -119.65
CA LYS A 2 -21.65 67.58 -121.01
C LYS A 2 -21.84 69.09 -121.23
N GLN A 3 -21.19 69.67 -122.23
CA GLN A 3 -21.41 71.06 -122.61
C GLN A 3 -22.64 71.11 -123.53
N TYR A 4 -23.61 71.94 -123.17
CA TYR A 4 -24.78 72.20 -124.02
C TYR A 4 -24.54 73.51 -124.75
N GLU A 5 -24.55 73.50 -126.08
CA GLU A 5 -24.50 74.72 -126.90
C GLU A 5 -25.93 75.23 -127.15
N VAL A 6 -26.19 76.50 -126.81
CA VAL A 6 -27.48 77.15 -127.02
C VAL A 6 -27.32 78.22 -128.09
N VAL A 7 -28.02 78.09 -129.22
CA VAL A 7 -27.98 79.05 -130.34
C VAL A 7 -29.28 79.87 -130.35
N LEU A 8 -29.16 81.20 -130.41
CA LEU A 8 -30.28 82.16 -130.47
C LEU A 8 -30.35 82.79 -131.86
N ASP A 9 -31.50 82.65 -132.54
CA ASP A 9 -31.82 83.35 -133.79
C ASP A 9 -32.29 84.80 -133.50
N PRO A 10 -32.02 85.78 -134.38
CA PRO A 10 -32.58 87.14 -134.31
C PRO A 10 -34.10 87.25 -134.05
N GLN A 11 -34.91 86.20 -134.30
CA GLN A 11 -36.34 86.16 -133.97
C GLN A 11 -36.68 85.70 -132.52
N ARG A 12 -35.69 85.61 -131.62
CA ARG A 12 -35.84 85.20 -130.20
C ARG A 12 -36.32 83.75 -129.99
N ASN A 13 -36.22 82.90 -130.99
CA ASN A 13 -36.44 81.46 -130.82
C ASN A 13 -35.15 80.81 -130.28
N ILE A 14 -35.29 80.03 -129.20
CA ILE A 14 -34.19 79.27 -128.60
C ILE A 14 -34.22 77.88 -129.23
N TYR A 15 -33.19 77.53 -129.99
CA TYR A 15 -33.03 76.18 -130.53
C TYR A 15 -31.98 75.44 -129.71
N LEU A 16 -32.41 74.36 -129.05
CA LEU A 16 -31.54 73.41 -128.38
C LEU A 16 -31.18 72.32 -129.38
N SER A 17 -29.95 72.35 -129.89
CA SER A 17 -29.39 71.23 -130.66
C SER A 17 -28.91 70.17 -129.68
N ASN A 18 -29.63 69.05 -129.54
CA ASN A 18 -29.19 67.89 -128.78
C ASN A 18 -29.54 66.58 -129.51
N THR A 19 -28.53 65.78 -129.81
CA THR A 19 -28.67 64.36 -130.13
C THR A 19 -27.69 63.59 -129.24
N ASP A 20 -28.00 63.48 -127.94
CA ASP A 20 -28.19 62.16 -127.31
C ASP A 20 -28.73 62.24 -125.87
N GLN A 21 -29.98 61.78 -125.79
CA GLN A 21 -30.71 61.19 -124.66
C GLN A 21 -30.67 61.87 -123.28
N GLY A 22 -31.82 62.43 -122.92
CA GLY A 22 -32.42 62.25 -121.59
C GLY A 22 -31.95 63.19 -120.49
N THR A 23 -32.04 64.50 -120.70
CA THR A 23 -31.95 65.47 -119.59
C THR A 23 -33.11 66.45 -119.67
N GLY A 24 -33.81 66.57 -118.54
CA GLY A 24 -35.03 67.33 -118.38
C GLY A 24 -34.97 68.71 -119.02
N GLU A 25 -36.07 69.07 -119.69
CA GLU A 25 -36.26 70.39 -120.25
C GLU A 25 -36.02 71.43 -119.15
N VAL A 26 -34.94 72.18 -119.30
CA VAL A 26 -34.69 73.35 -118.48
C VAL A 26 -35.47 74.48 -119.15
N ASP A 27 -36.59 74.88 -118.54
CA ASP A 27 -37.35 76.02 -119.03
C ASP A 27 -36.59 77.32 -118.74
N LEU A 28 -35.93 77.84 -119.77
CA LEU A 28 -35.13 79.07 -119.71
C LEU A 28 -35.95 80.32 -120.05
N ARG A 29 -37.29 80.21 -120.22
CA ARG A 29 -38.15 81.33 -120.61
C ARG A 29 -38.05 82.51 -119.65
N GLU A 30 -37.90 82.26 -118.35
CA GLU A 30 -37.79 83.32 -117.35
C GLU A 30 -36.47 84.11 -117.45
N PHE A 31 -35.41 83.49 -117.99
CA PHE A 31 -34.08 84.10 -118.15
C PHE A 31 -33.83 84.69 -119.53
N ALA A 32 -34.76 84.49 -120.48
CA ALA A 32 -34.66 85.02 -121.84
C ALA A 32 -34.46 86.55 -121.87
N GLY A 33 -35.09 87.28 -120.93
CA GLY A 33 -34.91 88.73 -120.78
C GLY A 33 -33.50 89.16 -120.36
N ASN A 34 -32.85 88.40 -119.48
CA ASN A 34 -31.49 88.67 -119.02
C ASN A 34 -30.44 88.23 -120.05
N ILE A 35 -30.71 87.15 -120.77
CA ILE A 35 -29.90 86.72 -121.92
C ILE A 35 -29.97 87.79 -123.04
N ALA A 36 -31.15 88.35 -123.31
CA ALA A 36 -31.34 89.43 -124.30
C ALA A 36 -30.66 90.76 -123.91
N LYS A 37 -30.55 91.06 -122.60
CA LYS A 37 -29.86 92.26 -122.09
C LYS A 37 -28.33 92.12 -122.05
N ARG A 38 -27.76 90.98 -122.46
CA ARG A 38 -26.30 90.71 -122.51
C ARG A 38 -25.58 90.93 -121.17
N SER A 39 -26.25 90.69 -120.04
CA SER A 39 -25.67 90.80 -118.70
C SER A 39 -25.16 89.45 -118.20
N GLN A 40 -23.97 89.42 -117.58
CA GLN A 40 -23.44 88.22 -116.92
C GLN A 40 -24.32 87.84 -115.72
N PHE A 41 -24.74 86.58 -115.65
CA PHE A 41 -25.42 86.04 -114.47
C PHE A 41 -24.98 84.62 -114.17
N GLN A 42 -25.12 84.25 -112.90
CA GLN A 42 -24.95 82.89 -112.40
C GLN A 42 -26.16 82.58 -111.54
N THR A 43 -26.78 81.42 -111.76
CA THR A 43 -27.89 80.97 -110.92
C THR A 43 -27.87 79.46 -110.78
N PHE A 44 -28.48 78.98 -109.70
CA PHE A 44 -28.84 77.59 -109.55
C PHE A 44 -30.32 77.45 -109.94
N LEU A 45 -30.62 76.48 -110.80
CA LEU A 45 -31.97 76.08 -111.14
C LEU A 45 -32.29 74.77 -110.43
N GLU A 46 -33.37 74.77 -109.67
CA GLU A 46 -33.99 73.57 -109.15
C GLU A 46 -34.98 73.05 -110.19
N GLY A 47 -34.56 72.08 -111.01
CA GLY A 47 -35.47 71.25 -111.79
C GLY A 47 -35.92 70.05 -110.97
N ASN A 48 -37.12 69.53 -111.22
CA ASN A 48 -37.81 68.48 -110.45
C ASN A 48 -36.96 67.25 -110.03
N PHE A 49 -35.81 66.97 -110.67
CA PHE A 49 -34.93 65.87 -110.30
C PHE A 49 -33.41 66.16 -110.40
N SER A 50 -33.02 67.43 -110.57
CA SER A 50 -31.61 67.82 -110.67
C SER A 50 -31.40 69.33 -110.51
N HIS A 51 -30.48 69.68 -109.60
CA HIS A 51 -29.93 71.03 -109.47
C HIS A 51 -28.95 71.29 -110.62
N PHE A 52 -29.25 72.30 -111.44
CA PHE A 52 -28.37 72.75 -112.51
C PHE A 52 -27.72 74.06 -112.12
N PHE A 53 -26.40 74.16 -112.29
CA PHE A 53 -25.71 75.44 -112.24
C PHE A 53 -25.64 76.02 -113.65
N ILE A 54 -26.17 77.23 -113.83
CA ILE A 54 -26.16 77.93 -115.11
C ILE A 54 -25.36 79.23 -114.99
N SER A 55 -24.44 79.44 -115.93
CA SER A 55 -23.71 80.69 -116.08
C SER A 55 -23.79 81.20 -117.52
N SER A 56 -24.03 82.50 -117.69
CA SER A 56 -23.95 83.17 -118.99
C SER A 56 -22.77 84.14 -119.04
N THR A 57 -22.09 84.25 -120.17
CA THR A 57 -21.04 85.25 -120.39
C THR A 57 -21.07 85.74 -121.86
N PRO A 58 -21.11 87.06 -122.12
CA PRO A 58 -21.10 87.59 -123.49
C PRO A 58 -19.72 87.43 -124.14
N VAL A 59 -19.68 87.10 -125.44
CA VAL A 59 -18.43 86.97 -126.19
C VAL A 59 -18.03 88.33 -126.76
N VAL A 60 -16.89 88.87 -126.30
CA VAL A 60 -16.42 90.21 -126.67
C VAL A 60 -16.20 90.30 -128.18
N GLY A 61 -16.82 91.29 -128.83
CA GLY A 61 -16.69 91.54 -130.28
C GLY A 61 -17.72 90.86 -131.18
N THR A 62 -18.68 90.09 -130.63
CA THR A 62 -19.77 89.44 -131.41
C THR A 62 -21.15 89.63 -130.76
N THR A 63 -22.22 89.20 -131.44
CA THR A 63 -23.60 89.20 -130.91
C THR A 63 -23.94 87.95 -130.08
N TRP A 64 -22.96 87.11 -129.76
CA TRP A 64 -23.16 85.78 -129.15
C TRP A 64 -23.02 85.81 -127.62
N VAL A 65 -23.81 84.98 -126.92
CA VAL A 65 -23.72 84.75 -125.47
C VAL A 65 -23.44 83.27 -125.24
N LEU A 66 -22.36 82.96 -124.51
CA LEU A 66 -22.06 81.58 -124.12
C LEU A 66 -22.86 81.24 -122.87
N LEU A 67 -23.68 80.18 -122.95
CA LEU A 67 -24.39 79.62 -121.80
C LEU A 67 -23.72 78.30 -121.41
N SER A 68 -23.33 78.16 -120.14
CA SER A 68 -22.82 76.90 -119.59
C SER A 68 -23.81 76.35 -118.57
N VAL A 69 -24.21 75.09 -118.75
CA VAL A 69 -25.14 74.37 -117.85
C VAL A 69 -24.44 73.13 -117.34
N VAL A 70 -24.28 73.02 -116.01
CA VAL A 70 -23.64 71.87 -115.35
C VAL A 70 -24.62 71.22 -114.37
N ASN A 71 -24.79 69.90 -114.49
CA ASN A 71 -25.60 69.09 -113.57
C ASN A 71 -24.78 68.74 -112.32
N THR A 72 -25.26 69.07 -111.12
CA THR A 72 -24.52 68.87 -109.85
C THR A 72 -24.66 67.47 -109.24
N LYS A 73 -25.58 66.62 -109.72
CA LYS A 73 -25.85 65.28 -109.17
C LYS A 73 -24.68 64.31 -109.29
N GLY A 74 -23.78 64.53 -110.26
CA GLY A 74 -22.56 63.74 -110.44
C GLY A 74 -21.39 64.13 -109.52
N MET A 75 -21.48 65.24 -108.76
CA MET A 75 -20.38 65.72 -107.91
C MET A 75 -20.47 65.19 -106.47
N LEU A 76 -21.65 64.73 -106.03
CA LEU A 76 -21.92 64.28 -104.64
C LEU A 76 -21.92 62.75 -104.48
N THR A 77 -21.86 61.98 -105.57
CA THR A 77 -21.90 60.50 -105.55
C THR A 77 -20.77 59.81 -104.77
N PRO A 78 -19.53 60.37 -104.67
CA PRO A 78 -18.50 59.81 -103.78
C PRO A 78 -18.82 59.95 -102.28
N LEU A 79 -19.67 60.91 -101.89
CA LEU A 79 -19.99 61.19 -100.49
C LEU A 79 -20.98 60.18 -99.90
N ASP A 80 -21.99 59.79 -100.68
CA ASP A 80 -23.01 58.81 -100.26
C ASP A 80 -22.40 57.41 -100.03
N LYS A 81 -21.45 57.00 -100.90
CA LYS A 81 -20.74 55.72 -100.72
C LYS A 81 -19.83 55.70 -99.49
N ALA A 82 -19.30 56.84 -99.07
CA ALA A 82 -18.51 56.94 -97.84
C ALA A 82 -19.39 56.83 -96.58
N GLN A 83 -20.61 57.38 -96.61
CA GLN A 83 -21.56 57.28 -95.50
C GLN A 83 -22.05 55.83 -95.28
N GLU A 84 -22.47 55.11 -96.33
CA GLU A 84 -22.91 53.71 -96.19
C GLU A 84 -21.81 52.81 -95.61
N PHE A 85 -20.56 52.99 -96.04
CA PHE A 85 -19.42 52.23 -95.52
C PHE A 85 -19.13 52.55 -94.04
N SER A 86 -19.24 53.82 -93.63
CA SER A 86 -19.05 54.22 -92.24
C SER A 86 -20.12 53.64 -91.29
N MET A 87 -21.38 53.59 -91.73
CA MET A 87 -22.48 53.06 -90.92
C MET A 87 -22.38 51.54 -90.73
N PHE A 88 -21.91 50.81 -91.76
CA PHE A 88 -21.61 49.39 -91.64
C PHE A 88 -20.50 49.12 -90.61
N LEU A 89 -19.40 49.88 -90.63
CA LEU A 89 -18.30 49.72 -89.67
C LEU A 89 -18.74 49.96 -88.22
N ILE A 90 -19.64 50.93 -87.98
CA ILE A 90 -20.17 51.20 -86.64
C ILE A 90 -21.02 50.03 -86.14
N ILE A 91 -21.93 49.51 -86.98
CA ILE A 91 -22.80 48.37 -86.62
C ILE A 91 -21.98 47.10 -86.40
N PHE A 92 -21.01 46.83 -87.27
CA PHE A 92 -20.10 45.70 -87.13
C PHE A 92 -19.26 45.81 -85.85
N GLY A 93 -18.72 47.01 -85.56
CA GLY A 93 -18.01 47.28 -84.32
C GLY A 93 -18.86 47.04 -83.08
N LEU A 94 -20.13 47.47 -83.09
CA LEU A 94 -21.06 47.25 -81.99
C LEU A 94 -21.33 45.76 -81.75
N PHE A 95 -21.48 44.97 -82.82
CA PHE A 95 -21.72 43.53 -82.74
C PHE A 95 -20.50 42.78 -82.18
N VAL A 96 -19.29 43.13 -82.63
CA VAL A 96 -18.03 42.56 -82.12
C VAL A 96 -17.84 42.90 -80.63
N ILE A 97 -18.06 44.16 -80.23
CA ILE A 97 -17.96 44.58 -78.82
C ILE A 97 -18.95 43.81 -77.96
N THR A 98 -20.19 43.65 -78.43
CA THR A 98 -21.22 42.90 -77.69
C THR A 98 -20.84 41.43 -77.53
N GLY A 99 -20.33 40.80 -78.60
CA GLY A 99 -19.87 39.41 -78.57
C GLY A 99 -18.71 39.18 -77.59
N ILE A 100 -17.68 40.06 -77.62
CA ILE A 100 -16.55 40.00 -76.69
C ILE A 100 -17.02 40.21 -75.26
N THR A 101 -17.88 41.20 -75.02
CA THR A 101 -18.43 41.48 -73.69
C THR A 101 -19.21 40.29 -73.15
N MET A 102 -20.05 39.66 -73.98
CA MET A 102 -20.82 38.48 -73.60
C MET A 102 -19.92 37.28 -73.28
N MET A 103 -18.84 37.07 -74.05
CA MET A 103 -17.86 36.02 -73.80
C MET A 103 -17.12 36.22 -72.47
N VAL A 104 -16.67 37.44 -72.17
CA VAL A 104 -16.00 37.78 -70.90
C VAL A 104 -16.96 37.61 -69.71
N ILE A 105 -18.19 38.14 -69.80
CA ILE A 105 -19.21 37.97 -68.76
C ILE A 105 -19.47 36.48 -68.50
N ARG A 106 -19.64 35.68 -69.55
CA ARG A 106 -19.93 34.26 -69.40
C ARG A 106 -18.78 33.50 -68.74
N SER A 107 -17.52 33.84 -69.08
CA SER A 107 -16.34 33.26 -68.44
C SER A 107 -16.28 33.59 -66.94
N VAL A 108 -16.47 34.86 -66.57
CA VAL A 108 -16.42 35.32 -65.17
C VAL A 108 -17.58 34.74 -64.35
N VAL A 109 -18.79 34.74 -64.88
CA VAL A 109 -19.99 34.24 -64.18
C VAL A 109 -19.88 32.74 -63.88
N ILE A 110 -19.35 31.92 -64.81
CA ILE A 110 -19.17 30.49 -64.59
C ILE A 110 -18.18 30.24 -63.45
N SER A 111 -17.03 30.91 -63.45
CA SER A 111 -16.02 30.72 -62.40
C SER A 111 -16.49 31.22 -61.02
N ILE A 112 -17.25 32.32 -60.96
CA ILE A 112 -17.86 32.79 -59.70
C ILE A 112 -18.91 31.79 -59.20
N GLN A 113 -19.69 31.18 -60.10
CA GLN A 113 -20.66 30.13 -59.73
C GLN A 113 -19.97 28.88 -59.17
N GLU A 114 -18.79 28.51 -59.67
CA GLU A 114 -17.99 27.40 -59.12
C GLU A 114 -17.47 27.71 -57.72
N VAL A 115 -16.91 28.90 -57.49
CA VAL A 115 -16.49 29.37 -56.16
C VAL A 115 -17.68 29.39 -55.20
N SER A 116 -18.82 29.94 -55.64
CA SER A 116 -20.06 30.01 -54.84
C SER A 116 -20.61 28.62 -54.51
N ARG A 117 -20.58 27.69 -55.47
CA ARG A 117 -21.02 26.31 -55.25
C ARG A 117 -20.10 25.58 -54.28
N GLY A 118 -18.79 25.75 -54.40
CA GLY A 118 -17.83 25.20 -53.44
C GLY A 118 -18.05 25.75 -52.03
N LEU A 119 -18.38 27.03 -51.90
CA LEU A 119 -18.71 27.64 -50.61
C LEU A 119 -20.03 27.12 -50.04
N GLU A 120 -21.03 26.94 -50.91
CA GLU A 120 -22.36 26.42 -50.56
C GLU A 120 -22.32 24.94 -50.13
N GLU A 121 -21.49 24.12 -50.78
CA GLU A 121 -21.27 22.72 -50.39
C GLU A 121 -20.62 22.60 -49.01
N ILE A 122 -19.68 23.50 -48.68
CA ILE A 122 -19.06 23.55 -47.35
C ILE A 122 -20.04 24.11 -46.30
N SER A 123 -20.86 25.10 -46.65
CA SER A 123 -21.81 25.73 -45.71
C SER A 123 -23.04 24.88 -45.40
N ARG A 124 -23.44 23.95 -46.28
CA ARG A 124 -24.60 23.05 -46.08
C ARG A 124 -24.37 21.93 -45.04
N GLY A 125 -23.27 21.98 -44.29
CA GLY A 125 -23.09 21.22 -43.05
C GLY A 125 -22.62 19.77 -43.20
N ARG A 126 -22.26 19.31 -44.41
CA ARG A 126 -21.58 18.01 -44.63
C ARG A 126 -20.06 18.14 -44.75
N GLY A 127 -19.54 19.37 -44.71
CA GLY A 127 -18.14 19.68 -44.41
C GLY A 127 -17.13 18.82 -45.16
N ASP A 128 -17.35 18.51 -46.44
CA ASP A 128 -16.37 17.79 -47.24
C ASP A 128 -15.22 18.73 -47.58
N LEU A 129 -14.27 18.84 -46.64
CA LEU A 129 -13.08 19.67 -46.76
C LEU A 129 -12.02 19.01 -47.64
N THR A 130 -12.34 17.93 -48.34
CA THR A 130 -11.48 17.34 -49.37
C THR A 130 -11.67 18.03 -50.73
N GLN A 131 -12.80 18.70 -50.94
CA GLN A 131 -13.08 19.44 -52.17
C GLN A 131 -12.10 20.61 -52.34
N ARG A 132 -11.70 20.85 -53.59
CA ARG A 132 -10.82 21.95 -53.99
C ARG A 132 -11.41 22.64 -55.20
N LEU A 133 -11.33 23.96 -55.24
CA LEU A 133 -11.69 24.74 -56.41
C LEU A 133 -10.64 24.52 -57.51
N LEU A 134 -11.12 24.34 -58.74
CA LEU A 134 -10.27 24.30 -59.93
C LEU A 134 -9.63 25.69 -60.14
N ILE A 135 -8.34 25.71 -60.45
CA ILE A 135 -7.60 26.94 -60.71
C ILE A 135 -7.49 27.09 -62.24
N PHE A 136 -8.31 27.97 -62.80
CA PHE A 136 -8.31 28.30 -64.23
C PHE A 136 -7.77 29.71 -64.46
N GLY A 137 -6.84 29.88 -65.40
CA GLY A 137 -6.32 31.19 -65.78
C GLY A 137 -5.25 31.76 -64.82
N ARG A 138 -5.02 33.07 -64.90
CA ARG A 138 -4.07 33.86 -64.08
C ARG A 138 -4.68 35.19 -63.65
N ASP A 139 -6.01 35.25 -63.57
CA ASP A 139 -6.77 36.43 -63.19
C ASP A 139 -7.09 36.43 -61.69
N GLU A 140 -7.86 37.43 -61.25
CA GLU A 140 -8.26 37.59 -59.86
C GLU A 140 -9.10 36.41 -59.35
N ILE A 141 -9.80 35.69 -60.24
CA ILE A 141 -10.60 34.52 -59.87
C ILE A 141 -9.69 33.32 -59.59
N ALA A 142 -8.63 33.13 -60.38
CA ALA A 142 -7.60 32.13 -60.10
C ALA A 142 -6.94 32.36 -58.73
N GLU A 143 -6.64 33.61 -58.38
CA GLU A 143 -6.05 33.98 -57.08
C GLU A 143 -7.02 33.69 -55.91
N VAL A 144 -8.31 33.97 -56.08
CA VAL A 144 -9.35 33.65 -55.07
C VAL A 144 -9.48 32.14 -54.87
N SER A 145 -9.50 31.36 -55.95
CA SER A 145 -9.54 29.89 -55.88
C SER A 145 -8.30 29.31 -55.16
N GLU A 146 -7.11 29.86 -55.41
CA GLU A 146 -5.88 29.45 -54.71
C GLU A 146 -5.93 29.78 -53.21
N LYS A 147 -6.32 31.02 -52.85
CA LYS A 147 -6.46 31.44 -51.45
C LYS A 147 -7.54 30.64 -50.72
N PHE A 148 -8.63 30.31 -51.38
CA PHE A 148 -9.67 29.44 -50.85
C PHE A 148 -9.14 28.03 -50.58
N ASN A 149 -8.44 27.41 -51.54
CA ASN A 149 -7.83 26.08 -51.36
C ASN A 149 -6.81 26.06 -50.19
N LYS A 150 -6.02 27.12 -50.03
CA LYS A 150 -5.12 27.31 -48.88
C LYS A 150 -5.89 27.40 -47.56
N PHE A 151 -6.98 28.17 -47.52
CA PHE A 151 -7.85 28.28 -46.36
C PHE A 151 -8.48 26.94 -45.97
N ILE A 152 -9.06 26.20 -46.92
CA ILE A 152 -9.62 24.86 -46.67
C ILE A 152 -8.55 23.90 -46.15
N SER A 153 -7.35 23.93 -46.73
CA SER A 153 -6.23 23.10 -46.26
C SER A 153 -5.80 23.45 -44.83
N TYR A 154 -5.86 24.73 -44.43
CA TYR A 154 -5.61 25.15 -43.06
C TYR A 154 -6.69 24.66 -42.08
N ILE A 155 -7.97 24.80 -42.44
CA ILE A 155 -9.09 24.29 -41.63
C ILE A 155 -9.00 22.76 -41.47
N GLN A 156 -8.70 22.03 -42.54
CA GLN A 156 -8.51 20.59 -42.48
C GLN A 156 -7.37 20.19 -41.51
N LYS A 157 -6.22 20.88 -41.56
CA LYS A 157 -5.12 20.65 -40.60
C LYS A 157 -5.53 20.95 -39.16
N LEU A 158 -6.25 22.04 -38.93
CA LEU A 158 -6.72 22.43 -37.60
C LEU A 158 -7.72 21.40 -37.05
N LEU A 159 -8.68 20.93 -37.86
CA LEU A 159 -9.64 19.91 -37.44
C LEU A 159 -8.98 18.55 -37.20
N LEU A 160 -7.97 18.16 -37.99
CA LEU A 160 -7.18 16.96 -37.75
C LEU A 160 -6.38 17.06 -36.44
N GLN A 161 -5.77 18.21 -36.15
CA GLN A 161 -5.12 18.46 -34.87
C GLN A 161 -6.12 18.40 -33.70
N LEU A 162 -7.30 18.99 -33.87
CA LEU A 162 -8.34 18.97 -32.85
C LEU A 162 -8.85 17.54 -32.59
N LEU A 163 -8.98 16.72 -33.64
CA LEU A 163 -9.32 15.30 -33.52
C LEU A 163 -8.24 14.52 -32.74
N ASP A 164 -6.95 14.78 -32.99
CA ASP A 164 -5.86 14.19 -32.19
C ASP A 164 -5.94 14.59 -30.72
N VAL A 165 -6.18 15.88 -30.42
CA VAL A 165 -6.35 16.36 -29.04
C VAL A 165 -7.55 15.69 -28.35
N VAL A 166 -8.69 15.57 -29.04
CA VAL A 166 -9.89 14.91 -28.50
C VAL A 166 -9.63 13.43 -28.23
N ASN A 167 -8.95 12.73 -29.12
CA ASN A 167 -8.57 11.33 -28.92
C ASN A 167 -7.62 11.16 -27.73
N ARG A 168 -6.63 12.06 -27.58
CA ARG A 168 -5.74 12.07 -26.41
C ARG A 168 -6.51 12.34 -25.12
N LEU A 169 -7.43 13.32 -25.11
CA LEU A 169 -8.28 13.61 -23.95
C LEU A 169 -9.15 12.41 -23.56
N PHE A 170 -9.72 11.70 -24.52
CA PHE A 170 -10.50 10.49 -24.27
C PHE A 170 -9.65 9.38 -23.65
N LEU A 171 -8.45 9.12 -24.20
CA LEU A 171 -7.52 8.14 -23.65
C LEU A 171 -7.06 8.51 -22.24
N MET A 172 -6.68 9.76 -22.01
CA MET A 172 -6.28 10.26 -20.68
C MET A 172 -7.43 10.16 -19.68
N SER A 173 -8.67 10.47 -20.08
CA SER A 173 -9.85 10.31 -19.25
C SER A 173 -10.04 8.85 -18.83
N ASN A 174 -9.97 7.91 -19.77
CA ASN A 174 -10.07 6.47 -19.43
C ASN A 174 -8.94 6.00 -18.50
N GLN A 175 -7.72 6.49 -18.70
CA GLN A 175 -6.58 6.19 -17.82
C GLN A 175 -6.81 6.73 -16.40
N ILE A 176 -7.29 7.97 -16.25
CA ILE A 176 -7.62 8.57 -14.94
C ILE A 176 -8.75 7.78 -14.27
N SER A 177 -9.78 7.37 -15.03
CA SER A 177 -10.89 6.57 -14.48
C SER A 177 -10.40 5.22 -13.95
N ALA A 178 -9.52 4.54 -14.69
CA ALA A 178 -8.93 3.28 -14.25
C ALA A 178 -8.05 3.46 -13.01
N ALA A 179 -7.19 4.49 -13.00
CA ALA A 179 -6.34 4.83 -11.85
C ALA A 179 -7.17 5.15 -10.60
N THR A 180 -8.26 5.91 -10.75
CA THR A 180 -9.14 6.28 -9.63
C THR A 180 -9.91 5.07 -9.09
N THR A 181 -10.30 4.13 -9.97
CA THR A 181 -10.94 2.87 -9.53
C THR A 181 -9.96 2.02 -8.72
N PHE A 182 -8.71 1.93 -9.17
CA PHE A 182 -7.64 1.25 -8.44
C PHE A 182 -7.34 1.92 -7.08
N GLU A 183 -7.30 3.25 -7.03
CA GLU A 183 -7.16 4.02 -5.79
C GLU A 183 -8.31 3.72 -4.82
N ASN A 184 -9.56 3.72 -5.29
CA ASN A 184 -10.71 3.42 -4.44
C ASN A 184 -10.66 2.00 -3.84
N ASN A 185 -10.19 1.01 -4.59
CA ASN A 185 -9.96 -0.34 -4.07
C ASN A 185 -8.85 -0.36 -3.01
N SER A 186 -7.74 0.36 -3.27
CA SER A 186 -6.64 0.50 -2.31
C SER A 186 -7.11 1.16 -1.00
N ILE A 187 -7.99 2.16 -1.07
CA ILE A 187 -8.62 2.78 0.11
C ILE A 187 -9.42 1.75 0.91
N GLN A 188 -10.18 0.85 0.25
CA GLN A 188 -10.92 -0.22 0.95
C GLN A 188 -9.97 -1.20 1.67
N ASP A 189 -8.88 -1.58 1.02
CA ASP A 189 -7.87 -2.47 1.62
C ASP A 189 -7.21 -1.83 2.85
N ILE A 190 -6.83 -0.54 2.74
CA ILE A 190 -6.27 0.20 3.86
C ILE A 190 -7.29 0.35 5.00
N LEU A 191 -8.58 0.58 4.70
CA LEU A 191 -9.64 0.62 5.72
C LEU A 191 -9.75 -0.71 6.47
N GLY A 192 -9.75 -1.83 5.75
CA GLY A 192 -9.77 -3.17 6.37
C GLY A 192 -8.55 -3.43 7.27
N ASN A 193 -7.36 -3.02 6.81
CA ASN A 193 -6.13 -3.10 7.60
C ASN A 193 -6.20 -2.21 8.84
N THR A 194 -6.70 -0.99 8.70
CA THR A 194 -6.83 -0.02 9.80
C THR A 194 -7.79 -0.53 10.87
N GLN A 195 -8.94 -1.09 10.47
CA GLN A 195 -9.87 -1.74 11.40
C GLN A 195 -9.24 -2.91 12.18
N ARG A 196 -8.43 -3.73 11.50
CA ARG A 196 -7.67 -4.80 12.16
C ARG A 196 -6.69 -4.25 13.18
N ILE A 197 -5.98 -3.17 12.84
CA ILE A 197 -5.06 -2.49 13.76
C ILE A 197 -5.84 -1.95 14.97
N THR A 198 -6.97 -1.25 14.78
CA THR A 198 -7.83 -0.77 15.89
C THR A 198 -8.23 -1.91 16.83
N LYS A 199 -8.66 -3.05 16.28
CA LYS A 199 -9.03 -4.23 17.08
C LYS A 199 -7.83 -4.78 17.86
N SER A 200 -6.66 -4.84 17.23
CA SER A 200 -5.42 -5.29 17.86
C SER A 200 -4.95 -4.33 18.98
N SER A 201 -5.04 -3.02 18.76
CA SER A 201 -4.71 -2.00 19.77
C SER A 201 -5.65 -2.09 20.98
N LYS A 202 -6.96 -2.28 20.75
CA LYS A 202 -7.91 -2.47 21.84
C LYS A 202 -7.63 -3.74 22.64
N LEU A 203 -7.33 -4.85 21.97
CA LEU A 203 -6.93 -6.09 22.63
C LEU A 203 -5.64 -5.89 23.43
N SER A 204 -4.66 -5.18 22.87
CA SER A 204 -3.39 -4.87 23.53
C SER A 204 -3.62 -4.05 24.80
N ALA A 205 -4.48 -3.01 24.75
CA ALA A 205 -4.84 -2.22 25.92
C ALA A 205 -5.45 -3.08 27.04
N THR A 206 -6.42 -3.94 26.72
CA THR A 206 -7.03 -4.86 27.71
C THR A 206 -6.03 -5.87 28.26
N THR A 207 -5.11 -6.37 27.43
CA THR A 207 -4.04 -7.27 27.89
C THR A 207 -3.10 -6.54 28.84
N LEU A 208 -2.71 -5.29 28.53
CA LEU A 208 -1.84 -4.48 29.39
C LEU A 208 -2.47 -4.19 30.74
N GLU A 209 -3.78 -3.89 30.78
CA GLU A 209 -4.51 -3.72 32.05
C GLU A 209 -4.46 -4.99 32.91
N LYS A 210 -4.67 -6.16 32.31
CA LYS A 210 -4.57 -7.46 33.01
C LYS A 210 -3.15 -7.74 33.48
N THR A 211 -2.15 -7.44 32.66
CA THR A 211 -0.74 -7.62 33.03
C THR A 211 -0.36 -6.68 34.16
N ALA A 212 -0.82 -5.43 34.15
CA ALA A 212 -0.59 -4.48 35.24
C ALA A 212 -1.17 -5.01 36.57
N ALA A 213 -2.41 -5.49 36.57
CA ALA A 213 -3.04 -6.07 37.75
C ALA A 213 -2.28 -7.31 38.26
N ALA A 214 -1.84 -8.19 37.36
CA ALA A 214 -1.03 -9.36 37.73
C ALA A 214 0.32 -8.95 38.35
N ILE A 215 0.94 -7.87 37.86
CA ILE A 215 2.19 -7.36 38.40
C ILE A 215 2.01 -6.74 39.79
N GLU A 216 0.88 -6.06 40.06
CA GLU A 216 0.53 -5.61 41.41
C GLU A 216 0.38 -6.78 42.38
N GLU A 217 -0.29 -7.87 41.96
CA GLU A 217 -0.44 -9.08 42.77
C GLU A 217 0.91 -9.78 43.05
N ILE A 218 1.78 -9.85 42.03
CA ILE A 218 3.13 -10.40 42.18
C ILE A 218 3.97 -9.51 43.12
N SER A 219 3.82 -8.19 43.06
CA SER A 219 4.48 -7.24 43.98
C SER A 219 4.08 -7.48 45.42
N ALA A 220 2.77 -7.56 45.69
CA ALA A 220 2.24 -7.86 47.01
C ALA A 220 2.73 -9.22 47.52
N THR A 221 2.81 -10.21 46.63
CA THR A 221 3.30 -11.55 46.97
C THR A 221 4.80 -11.55 47.31
N ALA A 222 5.63 -10.84 46.55
CA ALA A 222 7.07 -10.72 46.84
C ALA A 222 7.31 -10.05 48.21
N GLN A 223 6.57 -8.98 48.52
CA GLN A 223 6.62 -8.34 49.84
C GLN A 223 6.17 -9.27 50.97
N LEU A 224 5.11 -10.07 50.74
CA LEU A 224 4.63 -11.05 51.70
C LEU A 224 5.66 -12.16 51.95
N ILE A 225 6.32 -12.65 50.91
CA ILE A 225 7.40 -13.65 51.02
C ILE A 225 8.56 -13.07 51.82
N ALA A 226 9.01 -11.85 51.51
CA ALA A 226 10.08 -11.19 52.28
C ALA A 226 9.74 -11.07 53.78
N LYS A 227 8.50 -10.67 54.10
CA LYS A 227 8.03 -10.60 55.49
C LYS A 227 8.01 -11.97 56.17
N ARG A 228 7.51 -13.01 55.48
CA ARG A 228 7.47 -14.38 56.01
C ARG A 228 8.88 -14.96 56.20
N SER A 229 9.80 -14.66 55.31
CA SER A 229 11.21 -15.01 55.45
C SER A 229 11.81 -14.37 56.70
N ASN A 230 11.61 -13.07 56.93
CA ASN A 230 12.10 -12.44 58.17
C ASN A 230 11.52 -13.10 59.44
N HIS A 231 10.24 -13.48 59.43
CA HIS A 231 9.66 -14.21 60.56
C HIS A 231 10.29 -15.59 60.75
N ALA A 232 10.50 -16.35 59.67
CA ALA A 232 11.17 -17.65 59.73
C ALA A 232 12.64 -17.55 60.19
N PHE A 233 13.33 -16.46 59.84
CA PHE A 233 14.68 -16.14 60.32
C PHE A 233 14.68 -15.98 61.85
N GLU A 234 13.75 -15.18 62.38
CA GLU A 234 13.60 -14.96 63.82
C GLU A 234 13.26 -16.27 64.57
N GLU A 235 12.34 -17.07 64.05
CA GLU A 235 11.99 -18.38 64.63
C GLU A 235 13.18 -19.35 64.62
N SER A 236 13.96 -19.38 63.55
CA SER A 236 15.17 -20.20 63.47
C SER A 236 16.21 -19.78 64.50
N LEU A 237 16.43 -18.46 64.65
CA LEU A 237 17.34 -17.92 65.66
C LEU A 237 16.89 -18.29 67.09
N GLN A 238 15.58 -18.24 67.35
CA GLN A 238 15.02 -18.69 68.62
C GLN A 238 15.20 -20.19 68.86
N ASN A 239 15.01 -21.02 67.83
CA ASN A 239 15.23 -22.47 67.92
C ASN A 239 16.70 -22.80 68.21
N ARG A 240 17.65 -22.13 67.54
CA ARG A 240 19.08 -22.27 67.82
C ARG A 240 19.41 -21.91 69.27
N LYS A 241 18.82 -20.83 69.80
CA LYS A 241 18.97 -20.43 71.21
C LYS A 241 18.42 -21.51 72.15
N LYS A 242 17.23 -22.04 71.89
CA LYS A 242 16.62 -23.11 72.69
C LYS A 242 17.43 -24.40 72.65
N ALA A 243 17.97 -24.77 71.49
CA ALA A 243 18.84 -25.94 71.34
C ALA A 243 20.13 -25.77 72.16
N SER A 244 20.76 -24.59 72.10
CA SER A 244 21.93 -24.26 72.92
C SER A 244 21.63 -24.31 74.42
N GLN A 245 20.49 -23.78 74.86
CA GLN A 245 20.05 -23.88 76.26
C GLN A 245 19.80 -25.34 76.68
N GLY A 246 19.13 -26.13 75.84
CA GLY A 246 18.92 -27.55 76.09
C GLY A 246 20.23 -28.33 76.17
N MET A 247 21.23 -27.96 75.38
CA MET A 247 22.55 -28.59 75.39
C MET A 247 23.29 -28.34 76.70
N GLU A 248 23.16 -27.13 77.26
CA GLU A 248 23.71 -26.83 78.59
C GLU A 248 23.02 -27.67 79.68
N SER A 249 21.69 -27.81 79.63
CA SER A 249 20.96 -28.69 80.55
C SER A 249 21.37 -30.17 80.41
N VAL A 250 21.60 -30.66 79.19
CA VAL A 250 22.12 -32.02 78.95
C VAL A 250 23.53 -32.18 79.51
N ARG A 251 24.39 -31.16 79.38
CA ARG A 251 25.74 -31.17 79.96
C ARG A 251 25.71 -31.25 81.48
N GLU A 252 24.82 -30.49 82.11
CA GLU A 252 24.59 -30.55 83.57
C GLU A 252 24.05 -31.93 84.00
N ALA A 253 23.10 -32.49 83.28
CA ALA A 253 22.57 -33.83 83.52
C ALA A 253 23.66 -34.92 83.38
N SER A 254 24.54 -34.80 82.38
CA SER A 254 25.67 -35.72 82.16
C SER A 254 26.66 -35.67 83.32
N ASN A 255 26.99 -34.46 83.81
CA ASN A 255 27.85 -34.30 84.98
C ASN A 255 27.23 -34.87 86.26
N THR A 256 25.91 -34.74 86.40
CA THR A 256 25.15 -35.33 87.52
C THR A 256 25.18 -36.85 87.45
N MET A 257 24.94 -37.45 86.28
CA MET A 257 25.00 -38.91 86.09
C MET A 257 26.41 -39.47 86.38
N LYS A 258 27.47 -38.79 85.94
CA LYS A 258 28.86 -39.17 86.31
C LYS A 258 29.12 -39.10 87.82
N SER A 259 28.44 -38.21 88.53
CA SER A 259 28.55 -38.11 89.99
C SER A 259 27.77 -39.23 90.69
N ILE A 260 26.59 -39.59 90.16
CA ILE A 260 25.82 -40.75 90.62
C ILE A 260 26.59 -42.05 90.35
N GLU A 261 27.21 -42.19 89.18
CA GLU A 261 28.04 -43.35 88.83
C GLU A 261 29.16 -43.57 89.86
N ARG A 262 29.86 -42.49 90.25
CA ARG A 262 30.87 -42.52 91.31
C ARG A 262 30.27 -42.93 92.66
N ALA A 263 29.15 -42.35 93.07
CA ALA A 263 28.51 -42.66 94.35
C ALA A 263 28.02 -44.12 94.43
N VAL A 264 27.46 -44.66 93.34
CA VAL A 264 27.07 -46.08 93.23
C VAL A 264 28.31 -46.98 93.26
N GLY A 265 29.39 -46.60 92.57
CA GLY A 265 30.67 -47.31 92.61
C GLY A 265 31.26 -47.36 94.02
N ASP A 266 31.23 -46.25 94.75
CA ASP A 266 31.68 -46.15 96.15
C ASP A 266 30.84 -47.04 97.08
N SER A 267 29.51 -46.97 96.95
CA SER A 267 28.57 -47.77 97.73
C SER A 267 28.75 -49.28 97.48
N SER A 268 28.98 -49.66 96.23
CA SER A 268 29.28 -51.05 95.85
C SER A 268 30.56 -51.56 96.51
N ARG A 269 31.61 -50.73 96.61
CA ARG A 269 32.85 -51.10 97.33
C ARG A 269 32.61 -51.33 98.81
N VAL A 270 31.89 -50.42 99.48
CA VAL A 270 31.56 -50.54 100.92
C VAL A 270 30.77 -51.82 101.20
N LEU A 271 29.82 -52.17 100.33
CA LEU A 271 29.02 -53.39 100.49
C LEU A 271 29.85 -54.67 100.26
N GLU A 272 30.80 -54.67 99.33
CA GLU A 272 31.73 -55.80 99.16
C GLU A 272 32.68 -55.96 100.36
N GLU A 273 33.13 -54.85 100.97
CA GLU A 273 33.88 -54.87 102.22
C GLU A 273 33.04 -55.45 103.37
N LEU A 274 31.79 -55.01 103.52
CA LEU A 274 30.86 -55.53 104.52
C LEU A 274 30.61 -57.03 104.32
N LYS A 275 30.39 -57.48 103.09
CA LYS A 275 30.24 -58.90 102.73
C LYS A 275 31.45 -59.72 103.16
N SER A 276 32.67 -59.20 102.94
CA SER A 276 33.91 -59.82 103.40
C SER A 276 34.00 -59.88 104.93
N GLN A 277 33.69 -58.77 105.61
CA GLN A 277 33.70 -58.70 107.08
C GLN A 277 32.65 -59.65 107.70
N SER A 278 31.42 -59.69 107.20
CA SER A 278 30.38 -60.60 107.69
C SER A 278 30.74 -62.07 107.47
N ARG A 279 31.45 -62.42 106.39
CA ARG A 279 32.02 -63.76 106.20
C ARG A 279 33.07 -64.10 107.25
N ARG A 280 33.96 -63.15 107.58
CA ARG A 280 34.97 -63.32 108.64
C ARG A 280 34.32 -63.51 110.00
N ILE A 281 33.32 -62.69 110.35
CA ILE A 281 32.57 -62.83 111.60
C ILE A 281 31.86 -64.18 111.66
N GLY A 282 31.24 -64.63 110.56
CA GLY A 282 30.61 -65.95 110.50
C GLY A 282 31.59 -67.10 110.84
N LYS A 283 32.84 -67.03 110.36
CA LYS A 283 33.89 -68.02 110.72
C LYS A 283 34.27 -67.96 112.21
N ILE A 284 34.34 -66.76 112.79
CA ILE A 284 34.62 -66.58 114.23
C ILE A 284 33.49 -67.19 115.05
N VAL A 285 32.23 -66.91 114.69
CA VAL A 285 31.05 -67.46 115.39
C VAL A 285 31.06 -69.00 115.34
N LEU A 286 31.35 -69.61 114.19
CA LEU A 286 31.51 -71.07 114.08
C LEU A 286 32.62 -71.61 115.00
N THR A 287 33.71 -70.86 115.14
CA THR A 287 34.82 -71.22 116.04
C THR A 287 34.39 -71.14 117.50
N ILE A 288 33.65 -70.09 117.89
CA ILE A 288 33.09 -69.94 119.24
C ILE A 288 32.11 -71.08 119.54
N THR A 289 31.20 -71.40 118.62
CA THR A 289 30.27 -72.53 118.79
C THR A 289 31.03 -73.85 118.99
N ALA A 290 32.12 -74.08 118.25
CA ALA A 290 32.97 -75.25 118.41
C ALA A 290 33.67 -75.28 119.79
N ILE A 291 34.25 -74.15 120.23
CA ILE A 291 34.89 -74.00 121.55
C ILE A 291 33.88 -74.21 122.68
N SER A 292 32.69 -73.60 122.60
CA SER A 292 31.64 -73.76 123.60
C SER A 292 31.15 -75.21 123.67
N ARG A 293 31.02 -75.90 122.53
CA ARG A 293 30.67 -77.33 122.51
C ARG A 293 31.77 -78.22 123.11
N GLN A 294 33.03 -77.92 122.80
CA GLN A 294 34.17 -78.61 123.40
C GLN A 294 34.28 -78.35 124.91
N THR A 295 34.03 -77.11 125.34
CA THR A 295 34.02 -76.71 126.76
C THR A 295 32.88 -77.39 127.50
N ASN A 296 31.71 -77.52 126.87
CA ASN A 296 30.57 -78.26 127.42
C ASN A 296 30.92 -79.75 127.65
N LEU A 297 31.59 -80.38 126.68
CA LEU A 297 32.08 -81.77 126.80
C LEU A 297 33.16 -81.91 127.89
N LEU A 298 34.11 -80.98 127.98
CA LEU A 298 35.14 -80.97 129.02
C LEU A 298 34.53 -80.80 130.41
N ALA A 299 33.57 -79.88 130.56
CA ALA A 299 32.86 -79.64 131.80
C ALA A 299 32.00 -80.85 132.21
N LEU A 300 31.35 -81.52 131.26
CA LEU A 300 30.62 -82.76 131.50
C LEU A 300 31.55 -83.87 132.00
N ASN A 301 32.70 -84.07 131.34
CA ASN A 301 33.69 -85.05 131.76
C ASN A 301 34.25 -84.73 133.16
N ALA A 302 34.49 -83.45 133.47
CA ALA A 302 34.93 -83.00 134.78
C ALA A 302 33.85 -83.20 135.86
N ALA A 303 32.58 -82.96 135.54
CA ALA A 303 31.45 -83.20 136.45
C ALA A 303 31.29 -84.69 136.77
N ILE A 304 31.45 -85.56 135.78
CA ILE A 304 31.44 -87.02 135.94
C ILE A 304 32.58 -87.48 136.86
N GLU A 305 33.81 -87.02 136.62
CA GLU A 305 34.97 -87.44 137.42
C GLU A 305 34.94 -86.86 138.84
N ALA A 306 34.43 -85.64 139.02
CA ALA A 306 34.23 -85.03 140.33
C ALA A 306 33.11 -85.74 141.14
N ALA A 307 32.05 -86.23 140.48
CA ALA A 307 31.03 -87.06 141.12
C ALA A 307 31.59 -88.44 141.54
N ARG A 308 32.57 -88.96 140.78
CA ARG A 308 33.26 -90.22 141.05
C ARG A 308 34.20 -90.15 142.27
N ALA A 309 34.74 -88.96 142.59
CA ALA A 309 35.60 -88.72 143.75
C ALA A 309 34.85 -88.60 145.10
N GLY A 310 33.51 -88.73 145.12
CA GLY A 310 32.70 -88.75 146.34
C GLY A 310 32.70 -87.42 147.12
N GLU A 311 32.74 -87.48 148.46
CA GLU A 311 32.67 -86.28 149.33
C GLU A 311 33.79 -85.25 149.08
N GLN A 312 34.97 -85.69 148.61
CA GLN A 312 36.11 -84.80 148.30
C GLN A 312 35.91 -84.00 146.99
N GLY A 313 35.01 -84.44 146.10
CA GLY A 313 34.77 -83.83 144.79
C GLY A 313 33.57 -82.87 144.72
N ARG A 314 32.79 -82.73 145.80
CA ARG A 314 31.54 -81.95 145.84
C ARG A 314 31.69 -80.51 145.37
N GLY A 315 32.74 -79.81 145.79
CA GLY A 315 33.03 -78.44 145.35
C GLY A 315 33.36 -78.34 143.86
N PHE A 316 34.06 -79.34 143.33
CA PHE A 316 34.42 -79.42 141.91
C PHE A 316 33.23 -79.75 141.00
N VAL A 317 32.28 -80.59 141.47
CA VAL A 317 31.02 -80.86 140.74
C VAL A 317 30.25 -79.56 140.51
N VAL A 318 30.11 -78.71 141.54
CA VAL A 318 29.39 -77.44 141.43
C VAL A 318 30.07 -76.49 140.43
N VAL A 319 31.41 -76.44 140.41
CA VAL A 319 32.15 -75.63 139.44
C VAL A 319 31.97 -76.20 138.02
N ALA A 320 32.09 -77.51 137.84
CA ALA A 320 31.92 -78.16 136.54
C ALA A 320 30.51 -77.98 135.97
N GLU A 321 29.46 -78.10 136.79
CA GLU A 321 28.07 -77.86 136.36
C GLU A 321 27.84 -76.39 135.97
N ASN A 322 28.45 -75.44 136.69
CA ASN A 322 28.41 -74.02 136.33
C ASN A 322 29.15 -73.73 135.01
N VAL A 323 30.32 -74.34 134.78
CA VAL A 323 31.06 -74.22 133.50
C VAL A 323 30.26 -74.85 132.37
N LYS A 324 29.61 -76.00 132.59
CA LYS A 324 28.73 -76.66 131.62
C LYS A 324 27.59 -75.72 131.21
N LYS A 325 26.90 -75.13 132.19
CA LYS A 325 25.81 -74.19 131.96
C LYS A 325 26.27 -72.92 131.23
N LEU A 326 27.44 -72.38 131.57
CA LEU A 326 28.05 -71.25 130.84
C LEU A 326 28.36 -71.63 129.39
N ALA A 327 28.89 -72.84 129.15
CA ALA A 327 29.22 -73.34 127.82
C ALA A 327 27.97 -73.55 126.96
N GLU A 328 26.88 -74.08 127.54
CA GLU A 328 25.57 -74.19 126.87
C GLU A 328 24.97 -72.81 126.55
N GLN A 329 25.01 -71.87 127.50
CA GLN A 329 24.57 -70.48 127.26
C GLN A 329 25.40 -69.79 126.18
N SER A 330 26.72 -70.00 126.18
CA SER A 330 27.64 -69.44 125.19
C SER A 330 27.43 -70.06 123.80
N ALA A 331 27.17 -71.37 123.72
CA ALA A 331 26.82 -72.04 122.48
C ALA A 331 25.50 -71.52 121.89
N LYS A 332 24.47 -71.35 122.74
CA LYS A 332 23.17 -70.79 122.33
C LYS A 332 23.29 -69.34 121.84
N ALA A 333 24.03 -68.50 122.57
CA ALA A 333 24.29 -67.12 122.15
C ALA A 333 25.08 -67.07 120.82
N ALA A 334 26.06 -67.95 120.63
CA ALA A 334 26.80 -68.04 119.37
C ALA A 334 25.89 -68.50 118.20
N GLU A 335 24.93 -69.40 118.45
CA GLU A 335 23.95 -69.82 117.45
C GLU A 335 23.00 -68.68 117.04
N GLU A 336 22.50 -67.91 118.02
CA GLU A 336 21.69 -66.70 117.76
C GLU A 336 22.48 -65.65 116.96
N ILE A 337 23.74 -65.39 117.32
CA ILE A 337 24.64 -64.53 116.54
C ILE A 337 24.86 -65.10 115.13
N GLY A 338 25.01 -66.42 114.99
CA GLY A 338 25.19 -67.09 113.70
C GLY A 338 23.99 -66.90 112.76
N ALA A 339 22.77 -66.97 113.30
CA ALA A 339 21.55 -66.68 112.57
C ALA A 339 21.51 -65.20 112.10
N LEU A 340 21.81 -64.25 113.00
CA LEU A 340 21.89 -62.83 112.67
C LEU A 340 22.95 -62.53 111.58
N ILE A 341 24.13 -63.15 111.68
CA ILE A 341 25.18 -63.00 110.68
C ILE A 341 24.78 -63.59 109.33
N SER A 342 24.06 -64.72 109.32
CA SER A 342 23.52 -65.30 108.08
C SER A 342 22.50 -64.37 107.42
N GLU A 343 21.63 -63.75 108.20
CA GLU A 343 20.68 -62.75 107.70
C GLU A 343 21.40 -61.51 107.14
N ILE A 344 22.42 -60.99 107.85
CA ILE A 344 23.25 -59.87 107.38
C ILE A 344 23.95 -60.24 106.06
N GLN A 345 24.53 -61.44 105.95
CA GLN A 345 25.17 -61.91 104.72
C GLN A 345 24.17 -61.97 103.56
N HIS A 346 22.97 -62.49 103.80
CA HIS A 346 21.92 -62.56 102.78
C HIS A 346 21.50 -61.16 102.30
N LYS A 347 21.18 -60.25 103.23
CA LYS A 347 20.83 -58.86 102.91
C LYS A 347 21.97 -58.12 102.19
N THR A 348 23.21 -58.34 102.60
CA THR A 348 24.39 -57.72 101.97
C THR A 348 24.60 -58.23 100.54
N ASN A 349 24.45 -59.54 100.29
CA ASN A 349 24.53 -60.08 98.93
C ASN A 349 23.43 -59.48 98.03
N LYS A 350 22.20 -59.38 98.53
CA LYS A 350 21.11 -58.72 97.80
C LYS A 350 21.43 -57.26 97.47
N ALA A 351 21.96 -56.51 98.44
CA ALA A 351 22.36 -55.12 98.23
C ALA A 351 23.50 -54.97 97.20
N VAL A 352 24.46 -55.91 97.17
CA VAL A 352 25.51 -55.96 96.15
C VAL A 352 24.93 -56.16 94.76
N ASP A 353 23.99 -57.11 94.60
CA ASP A 353 23.33 -57.37 93.32
C ASP A 353 22.50 -56.16 92.85
N GLU A 354 21.80 -55.49 93.77
CA GLU A 354 21.06 -54.25 93.50
C GLU A 354 22.00 -53.11 93.08
N MET A 355 23.17 -52.97 93.71
CA MET A 355 24.18 -51.98 93.28
C MET A 355 24.77 -52.29 91.91
N LYS A 356 24.96 -53.56 91.56
CA LYS A 356 25.42 -53.95 90.22
C LYS A 356 24.41 -53.52 89.15
N GLN A 357 23.13 -53.80 89.37
CA GLN A 357 22.05 -53.33 88.48
C GLN A 357 21.96 -51.80 88.45
N GLY A 358 22.15 -51.14 89.61
CA GLY A 358 22.19 -49.69 89.70
C GLY A 358 23.29 -49.09 88.82
N LYS A 359 24.48 -49.70 88.82
CA LYS A 359 25.60 -49.28 87.97
C LYS A 359 25.29 -49.41 86.48
N GLU A 360 24.69 -50.52 86.06
CA GLU A 360 24.27 -50.74 84.67
C GLU A 360 23.23 -49.69 84.24
N ARG A 361 22.20 -49.42 85.06
CA ARG A 361 21.18 -48.40 84.77
C ARG A 361 21.76 -46.99 84.67
N VAL A 362 22.76 -46.64 85.48
CA VAL A 362 23.44 -45.34 85.39
C VAL A 362 24.25 -45.23 84.11
N ALA A 363 24.94 -46.31 83.70
CA ALA A 363 25.68 -46.34 82.44
C ALA A 363 24.73 -46.15 81.23
N ASP A 364 23.58 -46.81 81.23
CA ASP A 364 22.54 -46.59 80.22
C ASP A 364 22.02 -45.15 80.24
N GLY A 365 21.81 -44.58 81.43
CA GLY A 365 21.41 -43.18 81.61
C GLY A 365 22.42 -42.19 81.00
N VAL A 366 23.73 -42.41 81.19
CA VAL A 366 24.79 -41.60 80.57
C VAL A 366 24.72 -41.69 79.04
N SER A 367 24.50 -42.90 78.50
CA SER A 367 24.38 -43.11 77.05
C SER A 367 23.21 -42.30 76.46
N ILE A 368 22.03 -42.38 77.08
CA ILE A 368 20.82 -41.65 76.67
C ILE A 368 21.04 -40.14 76.70
N VAL A 369 21.67 -39.62 77.77
CA VAL A 369 21.97 -38.19 77.91
C VAL A 369 22.93 -37.71 76.81
N ASN A 370 23.96 -38.49 76.48
CA ASN A 370 24.88 -38.16 75.40
C ASN A 370 24.18 -38.15 74.03
N GLN A 371 23.28 -39.11 73.79
CA GLN A 371 22.48 -39.15 72.56
C GLN A 371 21.56 -37.94 72.45
N ALA A 372 20.90 -37.53 73.54
CA ALA A 372 20.10 -36.31 73.59
C ALA A 372 20.94 -35.06 73.27
N GLY A 373 22.19 -35.02 73.72
CA GLY A 373 23.14 -33.96 73.39
C GLY A 373 23.45 -33.87 71.90
N SER A 374 23.72 -35.01 71.24
CA SER A 374 23.95 -35.08 69.79
C SER A 374 22.75 -34.55 68.99
N LEU A 375 21.54 -34.96 69.37
CA LEU A 375 20.31 -34.51 68.71
C LEU A 375 20.09 -33.00 68.83
N LEU A 376 20.42 -32.41 69.98
CA LEU A 376 20.34 -30.95 70.16
C LEU A 376 21.37 -30.20 69.31
N ASP A 377 22.55 -30.79 69.08
CA ASP A 377 23.56 -30.21 68.19
C ASP A 377 23.09 -30.22 66.74
N GLU A 378 22.54 -31.37 66.30
CA GLU A 378 21.93 -31.50 64.98
C GLU A 378 20.79 -30.49 64.77
N ILE A 379 19.93 -30.26 65.77
CA ILE A 379 18.88 -29.22 65.71
C ILE A 379 19.50 -27.82 65.58
N GLY A 380 20.59 -27.55 66.29
CA GLY A 380 21.31 -26.27 66.18
C GLY A 380 21.85 -26.03 64.77
N LEU A 381 22.52 -27.02 64.18
CA LEU A 381 23.04 -26.97 62.82
C LEU A 381 21.93 -26.88 61.76
N ALA A 382 20.83 -27.63 61.95
CA ALA A 382 19.68 -27.56 61.06
C ALA A 382 19.02 -26.17 61.08
N SER A 383 18.93 -25.54 62.26
CA SER A 383 18.43 -24.17 62.40
C SER A 383 19.32 -23.17 61.65
N GLU A 384 20.65 -23.30 61.77
CA GLU A 384 21.58 -22.45 61.01
C GLU A 384 21.42 -22.62 59.50
N SER A 385 21.26 -23.86 59.02
CA SER A 385 21.01 -24.13 57.60
C SER A 385 19.70 -23.50 57.11
N VAL A 386 18.62 -23.58 57.90
CA VAL A 386 17.36 -22.88 57.60
C VAL A 386 17.59 -21.38 57.51
N ASN A 387 18.40 -20.82 58.40
CA ASN A 387 18.70 -19.39 58.43
C ASN A 387 19.33 -18.88 57.13
N VAL A 388 20.31 -19.62 56.60
CA VAL A 388 20.95 -19.32 55.31
C VAL A 388 19.93 -19.34 54.17
N LYS A 389 19.10 -20.39 54.10
CA LYS A 389 18.08 -20.51 53.04
C LYS A 389 17.04 -19.38 53.10
N VAL A 390 16.66 -18.98 54.30
CA VAL A 390 15.73 -17.88 54.50
C VAL A 390 16.32 -16.55 54.03
N GLN A 391 17.63 -16.32 54.25
CA GLN A 391 18.33 -15.16 53.72
C GLN A 391 18.36 -15.16 52.19
N ASP A 392 18.60 -16.30 51.56
CA ASP A 392 18.57 -16.43 50.09
C ASP A 392 17.17 -16.11 49.52
N ILE A 393 16.10 -16.59 50.18
CA ILE A 393 14.72 -16.27 49.79
C ILE A 393 14.45 -14.77 49.94
N SER A 394 14.94 -14.13 51.01
CA SER A 394 14.82 -12.68 51.22
C SER A 394 15.51 -11.89 50.10
N ASN A 395 16.74 -12.28 49.75
CA ASN A 395 17.49 -11.66 48.65
C ASN A 395 16.76 -11.83 47.30
N SER A 396 16.24 -13.04 47.05
CA SER A 396 15.48 -13.34 45.82
C SER A 396 14.19 -12.54 45.73
N SER A 397 13.51 -12.34 46.87
CA SER A 397 12.30 -11.51 46.95
C SER A 397 12.61 -10.04 46.67
N ALA A 398 13.74 -9.52 47.15
CA ALA A 398 14.17 -8.16 46.87
C ALA A 398 14.52 -7.93 45.39
N GLU A 399 15.21 -8.90 44.77
CA GLU A 399 15.48 -8.87 43.33
C GLU A 399 14.18 -8.95 42.51
N GLN A 400 13.24 -9.79 42.94
CA GLN A 400 11.92 -9.88 42.33
C GLN A 400 11.18 -8.54 42.39
N SER A 401 11.20 -7.84 43.53
CA SER A 401 10.62 -6.49 43.65
C SER A 401 11.23 -5.49 42.67
N LYS A 402 12.56 -5.51 42.48
CA LYS A 402 13.22 -4.65 41.48
C LYS A 402 12.76 -4.98 40.05
N ASN A 403 12.72 -6.27 39.68
CA ASN A 403 12.28 -6.69 38.35
C ASN A 403 10.82 -6.31 38.08
N ILE A 404 9.97 -6.32 39.11
CA ILE A 404 8.59 -5.87 39.05
C ILE A 404 8.48 -4.37 38.73
N GLU A 405 9.33 -3.53 39.33
CA GLU A 405 9.37 -2.10 39.01
C GLU A 405 9.75 -1.85 37.55
N GLU A 406 10.74 -2.59 37.03
CA GLU A 406 11.15 -2.50 35.62
C GLU A 406 10.02 -2.95 34.68
N ILE A 407 9.31 -4.04 35.00
CA ILE A 407 8.17 -4.51 34.21
C ILE A 407 7.00 -3.51 34.28
N SER A 408 6.74 -2.93 35.45
CA SER A 408 5.69 -1.93 35.62
C SER A 408 5.93 -0.70 34.73
N SER A 409 7.17 -0.20 34.70
CA SER A 409 7.57 0.88 33.80
C SER A 409 7.45 0.50 32.31
N ALA A 410 7.81 -0.73 31.96
CA ALA A 410 7.66 -1.24 30.59
C ALA A 410 6.18 -1.30 30.15
N ILE A 411 5.28 -1.71 31.06
CA ILE A 411 3.83 -1.74 30.81
C ILE A 411 3.28 -0.33 30.63
N GLU A 412 3.72 0.64 31.44
CA GLU A 412 3.32 2.04 31.29
C GLU A 412 3.74 2.60 29.93
N ASN A 413 4.99 2.38 29.54
CA ASN A 413 5.50 2.80 28.22
C ASN A 413 4.71 2.14 27.07
N LEU A 414 4.39 0.85 27.19
CA LEU A 414 3.62 0.13 26.18
C LEU A 414 2.15 0.59 26.13
N SER A 415 1.58 1.01 27.26
CA SER A 415 0.26 1.65 27.33
C SER A 415 0.25 2.99 26.61
N LEU A 416 1.27 3.83 26.83
CA LEU A 416 1.45 5.10 26.11
C LEU A 416 1.61 4.87 24.60
N ALA A 417 2.44 3.90 24.19
CA ALA A 417 2.60 3.53 22.79
C ALA A 417 1.29 3.06 22.16
N THR A 418 0.51 2.22 22.87
CA THR A 418 -0.80 1.75 22.39
C THR A 418 -1.80 2.88 22.21
N LYS A 419 -1.80 3.88 23.12
CA LYS A 419 -2.61 5.10 22.99
C LYS A 419 -2.18 5.93 21.78
N ALA A 420 -0.87 6.12 21.57
CA ALA A 420 -0.33 6.83 20.41
C ALA A 420 -0.75 6.15 19.10
N THR A 421 -0.59 4.82 19.00
CA THR A 421 -1.03 4.03 17.83
C THR A 421 -2.52 4.21 17.55
N THR A 422 -3.36 4.25 18.59
CA THR A 422 -4.80 4.47 18.42
C THR A 422 -5.09 5.86 17.83
N SER A 423 -4.40 6.89 18.33
CA SER A 423 -4.52 8.25 17.80
C SER A 423 -4.03 8.36 16.35
N GLU A 424 -2.92 7.71 15.99
CA GLU A 424 -2.42 7.68 14.62
C GLU A 424 -3.39 6.98 13.67
N VAL A 425 -4.00 5.88 14.13
CA VAL A 425 -5.05 5.17 13.40
C VAL A 425 -6.26 6.08 13.12
N ASP A 426 -6.70 6.87 14.10
CA ASP A 426 -7.79 7.82 13.90
C ASP A 426 -7.43 8.91 12.87
N GLN A 427 -6.17 9.37 12.85
CA GLN A 427 -5.68 10.30 11.84
C GLN A 427 -5.64 9.68 10.44
N VAL A 428 -5.23 8.41 10.32
CA VAL A 428 -5.27 7.65 9.06
C VAL A 428 -6.71 7.50 8.58
N LEU A 429 -7.66 7.16 9.45
CA LEU A 429 -9.08 7.06 9.11
C LEU A 429 -9.65 8.38 8.55
N ASN A 430 -9.29 9.50 9.17
CA ASN A 430 -9.69 10.82 8.67
C ASN A 430 -9.09 11.13 7.29
N SER A 431 -7.81 10.79 7.08
CA SER A 431 -7.14 10.97 5.80
C SER A 431 -7.76 10.11 4.69
N LEU A 432 -8.09 8.86 4.99
CA LEU A 432 -8.78 7.96 4.07
C LEU A 432 -10.18 8.46 3.70
N LYS A 433 -10.89 9.10 4.64
CA LYS A 433 -12.18 9.72 4.36
C LYS A 433 -12.04 10.83 3.30
N THR A 434 -11.09 11.74 3.48
CA THR A 434 -10.80 12.81 2.51
C THR A 434 -10.35 12.24 1.17
N GLN A 435 -9.48 11.21 1.17
CA GLN A 435 -9.02 10.58 -0.06
C GLN A 435 -10.17 9.93 -0.85
N LYS A 436 -11.11 9.29 -0.13
CA LYS A 436 -12.31 8.72 -0.74
C LYS A 436 -13.19 9.78 -1.38
N GLU A 437 -13.38 10.92 -0.72
CA GLU A 437 -14.13 12.06 -1.27
C GLU A 437 -13.46 12.59 -2.55
N ASN A 438 -12.14 12.78 -2.54
CA ASN A 438 -11.38 13.20 -3.72
C ASN A 438 -11.49 12.21 -4.89
N ALA A 439 -11.42 10.90 -4.62
CA ALA A 439 -11.58 9.87 -5.65
C ALA A 439 -12.98 9.90 -6.28
N LEU A 440 -14.03 10.12 -5.48
CA LEU A 440 -15.40 10.27 -6.00
C LEU A 440 -15.54 11.51 -6.91
N ASP A 441 -14.91 12.62 -6.55
CA ASP A 441 -14.89 13.84 -7.37
C ASP A 441 -14.13 13.63 -8.68
N LEU A 442 -12.98 12.93 -8.65
CA LEU A 442 -12.24 12.58 -9.85
C LEU A 442 -13.05 11.70 -10.80
N ILE A 443 -13.78 10.70 -10.29
CA ILE A 443 -14.69 9.89 -11.10
C ILE A 443 -15.73 10.78 -11.81
N LYS A 444 -16.30 11.75 -11.11
CA LYS A 444 -17.30 12.68 -11.67
C LYS A 444 -16.71 13.56 -12.77
N ILE A 445 -15.55 14.18 -12.52
CA ILE A 445 -14.86 15.05 -13.50
C ILE A 445 -14.45 14.25 -14.73
N THR A 446 -13.90 13.06 -14.54
CA THR A 446 -13.44 12.19 -15.62
C THR A 446 -14.60 11.74 -16.50
N LYS A 447 -15.75 11.41 -15.90
CA LYS A 447 -16.99 11.12 -16.63
C LYS A 447 -17.44 12.32 -17.48
N GLN A 448 -17.39 13.53 -16.93
CA GLN A 448 -17.70 14.75 -17.69
C GLN A 448 -16.73 14.96 -18.86
N LEU A 449 -15.43 14.78 -18.64
CA LEU A 449 -14.41 14.90 -19.69
C LEU A 449 -14.60 13.88 -20.82
N SER A 450 -14.97 12.65 -20.47
CA SER A 450 -15.28 11.59 -21.44
C SER A 450 -16.51 11.96 -22.29
N MET A 451 -17.59 12.43 -21.66
CA MET A 451 -18.80 12.89 -22.37
C MET A 451 -18.52 14.06 -23.31
N VAL A 452 -17.74 15.06 -22.86
CA VAL A 452 -17.36 16.21 -23.69
C VAL A 452 -16.49 15.76 -24.87
N SER A 453 -15.52 14.89 -24.64
CA SER A 453 -14.66 14.36 -25.71
C SER A 453 -15.46 13.57 -26.74
N GLU A 454 -16.44 12.77 -26.31
CA GLU A 454 -17.33 12.02 -27.20
C GLU A 454 -18.19 12.97 -28.06
N ASP A 455 -18.76 14.01 -27.46
CA ASP A 455 -19.57 14.99 -28.19
C ASP A 455 -18.73 15.77 -29.22
N LEU A 456 -17.52 16.23 -28.85
CA LEU A 456 -16.57 16.84 -29.78
C LEU A 456 -16.18 15.88 -30.91
N ARG A 457 -15.91 14.61 -30.61
CA ARG A 457 -15.58 13.60 -31.63
C ARG A 457 -16.75 13.43 -32.62
N ARG A 458 -17.98 13.39 -32.11
CA ARG A 458 -19.19 13.33 -32.93
C ARG A 458 -19.34 14.57 -33.81
N THR A 459 -19.15 15.77 -33.28
CA THR A 459 -19.20 17.00 -34.07
C THR A 459 -18.13 17.03 -35.17
N LEU A 460 -16.92 16.58 -34.85
CA LEU A 460 -15.83 16.48 -35.83
C LEU A 460 -16.07 15.41 -36.91
N SER A 461 -16.77 14.33 -36.57
CA SER A 461 -17.12 13.27 -37.53
C SER A 461 -18.07 13.72 -38.64
N ASN A 462 -18.75 14.87 -38.46
CA ASN A 462 -19.59 15.47 -39.50
C ASN A 462 -18.75 16.11 -40.64
N PHE A 463 -17.43 16.24 -40.48
CA PHE A 463 -16.51 16.74 -41.50
C PHE A 463 -15.77 15.58 -42.16
N THR A 464 -15.75 15.55 -43.49
CA THR A 464 -14.90 14.59 -44.24
C THR A 464 -13.47 15.13 -44.25
N LEU A 465 -12.57 14.45 -43.54
CA LEU A 465 -11.15 14.81 -43.41
C LEU A 465 -10.30 13.67 -44.00
N VAL A 466 -9.38 13.99 -44.92
CA VAL A 466 -8.42 13.02 -45.47
C VAL A 466 -7.00 13.44 -45.10
N SER A 467 -6.10 12.48 -44.84
CA SER A 467 -4.68 12.74 -44.64
C SER A 467 -4.08 13.34 -45.91
N SER A 468 -3.18 14.33 -45.78
CA SER A 468 -2.59 15.12 -46.88
C SER A 468 -1.91 14.32 -48.01
N SER A 469 -1.79 13.00 -47.89
CA SER A 469 -1.19 12.08 -48.87
C SER A 469 -2.16 11.51 -49.92
N GLU A 470 -3.47 11.72 -49.81
CA GLU A 470 -4.48 11.18 -50.75
C GLU A 470 -5.35 12.27 -51.40
N VAL A 471 -4.83 13.49 -51.51
CA VAL A 471 -5.57 14.58 -52.17
C VAL A 471 -5.62 14.32 -53.68
N LYS A 472 -6.73 13.74 -54.15
CA LYS A 472 -6.98 13.54 -55.59
C LYS A 472 -7.11 14.91 -56.25
N PRO A 473 -6.32 15.25 -57.28
CA PRO A 473 -6.52 16.49 -58.02
C PRO A 473 -7.92 16.46 -58.67
N PRO A 474 -8.57 17.63 -58.82
CA PRO A 474 -9.89 17.69 -59.43
C PRO A 474 -9.81 17.16 -60.86
N SER A 475 -10.57 16.10 -61.14
CA SER A 475 -10.69 15.54 -62.48
C SER A 475 -11.47 16.53 -63.37
N PRO A 476 -10.92 16.96 -64.52
CA PRO A 476 -11.69 17.77 -65.47
C PRO A 476 -12.88 16.94 -65.96
N GLN A 477 -14.09 17.49 -65.85
CA GLN A 477 -15.27 16.92 -66.49
C GLN A 477 -15.08 17.01 -68.01
N LEU A 478 -14.52 15.96 -68.61
CA LEU A 478 -14.59 15.73 -70.04
C LEU A 478 -16.04 15.44 -70.41
N SER A 479 -16.51 16.09 -71.47
CA SER A 479 -17.85 15.96 -72.03
C SER A 479 -18.27 14.49 -72.23
N ASN A 480 -19.56 14.23 -72.02
CA ASN A 480 -20.27 12.94 -71.96
C ASN A 480 -20.11 11.95 -73.15
N GLU A 481 -19.16 12.13 -74.07
CA GLU A 481 -18.94 11.22 -75.21
C GLU A 481 -17.68 10.34 -75.09
N GLN A 482 -16.75 10.60 -74.15
CA GLN A 482 -15.53 9.79 -74.02
C GLN A 482 -15.60 8.69 -72.92
N GLY A 483 -16.67 8.65 -72.13
CA GLY A 483 -16.88 7.65 -71.06
C GLY A 483 -17.38 6.28 -71.52
N GLN A 484 -17.88 6.16 -72.75
CA GLN A 484 -18.40 4.88 -73.28
C GLN A 484 -17.34 4.04 -73.99
N ALA A 485 -16.22 4.64 -74.45
CA ALA A 485 -15.15 3.91 -75.13
C ALA A 485 -14.21 3.15 -74.19
N LEU A 486 -14.01 3.60 -72.95
CA LEU A 486 -13.16 2.89 -71.97
C LEU A 486 -13.87 1.77 -71.20
N LYS A 487 -15.20 1.80 -71.09
CA LYS A 487 -15.97 0.71 -70.45
C LYS A 487 -15.96 -0.58 -71.28
N ALA A 488 -15.89 -0.48 -72.61
CA ALA A 488 -15.79 -1.64 -73.49
C ALA A 488 -14.39 -2.28 -73.54
N ALA A 489 -13.35 -1.60 -73.06
CA ALA A 489 -11.98 -2.13 -73.04
C ALA A 489 -11.61 -2.82 -71.71
N GLY A 490 -12.31 -2.53 -70.60
CA GLY A 490 -12.08 -3.14 -69.29
C GLY A 490 -12.73 -4.52 -69.11
N GLU A 491 -13.89 -4.74 -69.73
CA GLU A 491 -14.63 -6.01 -69.62
C GLU A 491 -13.99 -7.17 -70.41
N ALA A 492 -12.99 -6.90 -71.26
CA ALA A 492 -12.21 -7.92 -71.97
C ALA A 492 -10.98 -8.43 -71.18
N SER A 493 -10.59 -7.79 -70.07
CA SER A 493 -9.40 -8.18 -69.28
C SER A 493 -9.71 -9.02 -68.04
N GLU A 494 -10.97 -9.14 -67.63
CA GLU A 494 -11.41 -9.89 -66.43
C GLU A 494 -11.71 -11.38 -66.69
N LEU A 495 -11.55 -11.85 -67.94
CA LEU A 495 -11.79 -13.24 -68.34
C LEU A 495 -10.52 -14.09 -68.54
N ALA A 496 -9.32 -13.58 -68.20
CA ALA A 496 -8.05 -14.26 -68.47
C ALA A 496 -7.21 -14.68 -67.23
N LEU A 497 -7.67 -14.46 -66.00
CA LEU A 497 -6.94 -14.86 -64.78
C LEU A 497 -7.84 -15.60 -63.79
N SER A 498 -8.49 -16.64 -64.29
CA SER A 498 -9.19 -17.68 -63.51
C SER A 498 -8.73 -19.05 -64.05
N GLY A 499 -7.60 -19.55 -63.53
CA GLY A 499 -7.09 -20.87 -63.87
C GLY A 499 -5.66 -21.14 -63.39
N SER A 500 -5.51 -22.17 -62.55
CA SER A 500 -4.28 -22.83 -62.05
C SER A 500 -4.01 -22.55 -60.56
N LYS A 501 -4.60 -23.28 -59.59
CA LYS A 501 -4.28 -24.64 -59.08
C LYS A 501 -2.87 -24.85 -58.49
N ASP A 502 -2.92 -25.28 -57.23
CA ASP A 502 -2.11 -26.27 -56.50
C ASP A 502 -0.64 -25.99 -56.07
N SER A 503 -0.41 -26.30 -54.77
CA SER A 503 0.71 -27.04 -54.18
C SER A 503 1.62 -26.34 -53.14
N VAL A 504 1.64 -26.94 -51.93
CA VAL A 504 2.81 -27.37 -51.10
C VAL A 504 3.72 -26.23 -50.56
N ASP A 505 4.14 -26.10 -49.29
CA ASP A 505 4.58 -27.06 -48.27
C ASP A 505 4.61 -26.40 -46.87
N SER A 506 4.63 -27.22 -45.82
CA SER A 506 5.12 -26.83 -44.48
C SER A 506 6.65 -27.05 -44.42
N PRO A 507 7.40 -26.50 -43.43
CA PRO A 507 7.64 -27.34 -42.25
C PRO A 507 7.88 -26.63 -40.90
N LYS A 508 7.71 -27.46 -39.87
CA LYS A 508 8.10 -27.43 -38.44
C LYS A 508 9.42 -26.76 -38.06
N ILE A 509 9.45 -26.15 -36.86
CA ILE A 509 10.48 -26.23 -35.79
C ILE A 509 9.72 -25.92 -34.48
N GLY A 510 9.83 -26.54 -33.30
CA GLY A 510 10.77 -27.50 -32.69
C GLY A 510 10.76 -27.20 -31.18
N GLN A 511 10.46 -28.21 -30.36
CA GLN A 511 10.44 -28.16 -28.89
C GLN A 511 11.84 -28.00 -28.32
N GLU A 512 11.96 -27.37 -27.14
CA GLU A 512 12.97 -27.79 -26.16
C GLU A 512 12.44 -27.66 -24.72
N LYS A 513 12.45 -28.80 -24.02
CA LYS A 513 12.23 -28.99 -22.58
C LYS A 513 13.54 -28.72 -21.84
N ALA A 514 13.46 -28.21 -20.61
CA ALA A 514 14.39 -28.55 -19.55
C ALA A 514 13.67 -28.61 -18.20
N GLU A 515 13.58 -29.82 -17.66
CA GLU A 515 13.37 -30.11 -16.23
C GLU A 515 14.58 -29.62 -15.41
N VAL A 516 14.41 -29.39 -14.11
CA VAL A 516 15.03 -30.22 -13.04
C VAL A 516 14.88 -29.56 -11.64
N SER A 517 14.37 -30.40 -10.72
CA SER A 517 14.63 -30.51 -9.27
C SER A 517 13.92 -29.66 -8.21
N SER A 518 13.00 -30.34 -7.54
CA SER A 518 12.65 -30.29 -6.11
C SER A 518 13.80 -30.69 -5.18
N LEU A 519 13.89 -30.09 -3.98
CA LEU A 519 14.42 -30.65 -2.71
C LEU A 519 14.06 -29.62 -1.61
N ALA A 520 13.05 -29.90 -0.77
CA ALA A 520 13.16 -30.53 0.56
C ALA A 520 13.78 -29.62 1.65
N SER A 521 12.96 -29.35 2.67
CA SER A 521 13.29 -28.70 3.95
C SER A 521 14.37 -29.44 4.75
N PRO A 522 14.93 -28.80 5.80
CA PRO A 522 14.56 -29.30 7.14
C PRO A 522 14.35 -28.24 8.23
N GLU A 523 13.66 -28.72 9.27
CA GLU A 523 13.48 -28.19 10.62
C GLU A 523 14.74 -27.58 11.24
N ILE A 524 14.57 -26.50 12.02
CA ILE A 524 15.34 -26.30 13.26
C ILE A 524 14.38 -25.75 14.33
N SER A 525 14.16 -26.58 15.35
CA SER A 525 13.71 -26.21 16.69
C SER A 525 14.91 -26.28 17.63
N LYS A 526 15.20 -25.17 18.32
CA LYS A 526 15.66 -25.13 19.72
C LYS A 526 15.63 -23.70 20.24
#